data_AF-A0A412P7J7-F1
#
_entry.id   AF-A0A412P7J7-F1
#
_cell.length_a   1.000
_cell.length_b   1.000
_cell.length_c   1.000
_cell.angle_alpha   90.00
_cell.angle_beta   90.00
_cell.angle_gamma   90.00
#
_symmetry.space_group_name_H-M   'P 1'
#
loop_
_entity.id
_entity.type
_entity.pdbx_description
1 polymer ?
#
loop_
_entity_poly.entity_id
_entity_poly.type
_entity_poly.pdbx_seq_one_letter_code
_entity_poly.pdbx_strand_id
1 'polypeptide(L)'
;MSHLIEENIYLIMAIVNLIPVLLLVLCSMFGKIRSDPFKIFIKSVVIDIVLFFVSLLVVLFIDMSLAMMVVLMIILQLIYFPIVGILLLFLSIGSDVNWAKDNWEKILLPFAILFLWLLGDIICIIQC
;
A
#
# COMPACT_ATOMS: atom_id res chain seq x y z
N MET A 1 -4.58 -5.66 28.56
CA MET A 1 -4.45 -4.31 27.98
C MET A 1 -3.60 -4.33 26.70
N SER A 2 -2.43 -4.97 26.69
CA SER A 2 -1.53 -5.00 25.51
C SER A 2 -2.09 -5.69 24.26
N HIS A 3 -2.70 -6.87 24.39
CA HIS A 3 -3.19 -7.65 23.24
C HIS A 3 -4.31 -6.95 22.46
N LEU A 4 -5.23 -6.29 23.18
CA LEU A 4 -6.36 -5.53 22.61
C LEU A 4 -5.87 -4.29 21.84
N ILE A 5 -4.76 -3.72 22.28
CA ILE A 5 -4.12 -2.56 21.67
C ILE A 5 -3.37 -2.97 20.40
N GLU A 6 -2.69 -4.12 20.42
CA GLU A 6 -1.97 -4.68 19.28
C GLU A 6 -2.92 -5.11 18.15
N GLU A 7 -4.00 -5.83 18.48
CA GLU A 7 -5.06 -6.21 17.53
C GLU A 7 -5.68 -5.01 16.82
N ASN A 8 -5.88 -3.91 17.55
CA ASN A 8 -6.39 -2.67 16.97
C ASN A 8 -5.42 -2.06 15.96
N ILE A 9 -4.09 -2.19 16.17
CA ILE A 9 -3.11 -1.74 15.18
C ILE A 9 -3.15 -2.58 13.93
N TYR A 10 -3.14 -3.91 14.05
CA TYR A 10 -3.19 -4.78 12.87
C TYR A 10 -4.44 -4.46 12.04
N LEU A 11 -5.57 -4.22 12.70
CA LEU A 11 -6.81 -3.79 12.06
C LEU A 11 -6.67 -2.42 11.37
N ILE A 12 -6.12 -1.41 12.06
CA ILE A 12 -5.91 -0.07 11.48
C ILE A 12 -5.02 -0.16 10.24
N MET A 13 -3.92 -0.89 10.32
CA MET A 13 -2.98 -1.07 9.21
C MET A 13 -3.64 -1.79 8.03
N ALA A 14 -4.43 -2.84 8.29
CA ALA A 14 -5.20 -3.51 7.25
C ALA A 14 -6.20 -2.57 6.57
N ILE A 15 -6.92 -1.75 7.34
CA ILE A 15 -7.89 -0.77 6.81
C ILE A 15 -7.19 0.27 5.93
N VAL A 16 -6.11 0.88 6.43
CA VAL A 16 -5.32 1.90 5.70
C VAL A 16 -4.89 1.37 4.33
N ASN A 17 -4.33 0.18 4.30
CA ASN A 17 -3.81 -0.45 3.09
C ASN A 17 -4.92 -0.98 2.16
N LEU A 18 -6.12 -1.26 2.68
CA LEU A 18 -7.27 -1.73 1.88
C LEU A 18 -8.03 -0.59 1.18
N ILE A 19 -8.06 0.61 1.76
CA ILE A 19 -8.78 1.77 1.22
C ILE A 19 -8.36 2.10 -0.23
N PRO A 20 -7.05 2.23 -0.57
CA PRO A 20 -6.62 2.51 -1.94
C PRO A 20 -7.09 1.45 -2.93
N VAL A 21 -7.08 0.18 -2.52
CA VAL A 21 -7.53 -0.96 -3.31
C VAL A 21 -9.02 -0.85 -3.61
N LEU A 22 -9.84 -0.62 -2.59
CA LEU A 22 -11.29 -0.47 -2.73
C LEU A 22 -11.65 0.72 -3.62
N LEU A 23 -10.98 1.86 -3.44
CA LEU A 23 -11.20 3.04 -4.27
C LEU A 23 -10.89 2.77 -5.75
N LEU A 24 -9.81 2.05 -6.03
CA LEU A 24 -9.42 1.70 -7.39
C LEU A 24 -10.42 0.73 -8.03
N VAL A 25 -10.87 -0.30 -7.29
CA VAL A 25 -11.91 -1.24 -7.75
C VAL A 25 -13.20 -0.48 -8.07
N LEU A 26 -13.65 0.41 -7.19
CA LEU A 26 -14.84 1.24 -7.43
C LEU A 26 -14.67 2.12 -8.67
N CYS A 27 -13.53 2.80 -8.80
CA CYS A 27 -13.26 3.64 -9.97
C CYS A 27 -13.27 2.82 -11.28
N SER A 28 -12.77 1.59 -11.24
CA SER A 28 -12.77 0.65 -12.37
C SER A 28 -14.19 0.26 -12.76
N MET A 29 -15.02 -0.14 -11.78
CA MET A 29 -16.41 -0.51 -11.98
C MET A 29 -17.25 0.63 -12.57
N PHE A 30 -16.99 1.88 -12.16
CA PHE A 30 -17.69 3.05 -12.70
C PHE A 30 -17.12 3.55 -14.05
N GLY A 31 -16.18 2.82 -14.67
CA GLY A 31 -15.64 3.15 -15.98
C GLY A 31 -14.80 4.43 -16.04
N LYS A 32 -14.45 5.02 -14.89
CA LYS A 32 -13.67 6.27 -14.80
C LYS A 32 -12.18 6.12 -15.11
N ILE A 33 -11.72 4.89 -15.37
CA ILE A 33 -10.30 4.52 -15.46
C ILE A 33 -9.75 4.44 -16.90
N ARG A 34 -10.63 4.45 -17.92
CA ARG A 34 -10.34 4.03 -19.32
C ARG A 34 -9.24 4.76 -20.11
N SER A 35 -8.46 5.67 -19.54
CA SER A 35 -7.51 6.49 -20.32
C SER A 35 -6.04 6.34 -19.94
N ASP A 36 -5.70 5.97 -18.70
CA ASP A 36 -4.29 5.81 -18.27
C ASP A 36 -4.18 5.02 -16.94
N PRO A 37 -4.05 3.68 -17.02
CA PRO A 37 -3.81 2.80 -15.88
C PRO A 37 -2.66 3.23 -14.97
N PHE A 38 -1.56 3.68 -15.55
CA PHE A 38 -0.35 3.99 -14.78
C PHE A 38 -0.51 5.26 -13.96
N LYS A 39 -1.16 6.29 -14.50
CA LYS A 39 -1.53 7.48 -13.73
C LYS A 39 -2.40 7.15 -12.52
N ILE A 40 -3.27 6.15 -12.65
CA ILE A 40 -4.17 5.72 -11.57
C ILE A 40 -3.42 4.90 -10.52
N PHE A 41 -2.51 4.04 -10.95
CA PHE A 41 -1.56 3.37 -10.07
C PHE A 41 -0.81 4.39 -9.21
N ILE A 42 -0.16 5.39 -9.81
CA ILE A 42 0.59 6.43 -9.09
C ILE A 42 -0.31 7.16 -8.08
N LYS A 43 -1.52 7.57 -8.49
CA LYS A 43 -2.46 8.23 -7.56
C LYS A 43 -2.82 7.35 -6.36
N SER A 44 -3.01 6.05 -6.59
CA SER A 44 -3.40 5.13 -5.54
C SER A 44 -2.27 4.87 -4.55
N VAL A 45 -1.03 4.78 -5.05
CA VAL A 45 0.17 4.73 -4.21
C VAL A 45 0.31 6.00 -3.37
N VAL A 46 0.07 7.19 -3.96
CA VAL A 46 0.09 8.45 -3.20
C VAL A 46 -0.98 8.47 -2.10
N ILE A 47 -2.19 7.99 -2.39
CA ILE A 47 -3.26 7.89 -1.39
C ILE A 47 -2.84 6.98 -0.23
N ASP A 48 -2.24 5.82 -0.54
CA ASP A 48 -1.76 4.87 0.48
C ASP A 48 -0.72 5.52 1.41
N ILE A 49 0.28 6.19 0.83
CA ILE A 49 1.31 6.94 1.58
C ILE A 49 0.66 7.99 2.50
N VAL A 50 -0.28 8.78 1.97
CA VAL A 50 -0.95 9.84 2.74
C VAL A 50 -1.76 9.24 3.90
N LEU A 51 -2.52 8.17 3.65
CA LEU A 51 -3.31 7.50 4.69
C LEU A 51 -2.44 6.93 5.80
N PHE A 52 -1.28 6.35 5.44
CA PHE A 52 -0.31 5.89 6.43
C PHE A 52 0.20 7.04 7.30
N PHE A 53 0.60 8.18 6.72
CA PHE A 53 1.05 9.34 7.49
C PHE A 53 -0.04 9.91 8.41
N VAL A 54 -1.28 9.97 7.93
CA VAL A 54 -2.41 10.39 8.76
C VAL A 54 -2.61 9.44 9.94
N SER A 55 -2.56 8.12 9.69
CA SER A 55 -2.65 7.10 10.73
C SER A 55 -1.55 7.23 11.78
N LEU A 56 -0.30 7.42 11.32
CA LEU A 56 0.86 7.59 12.19
C LEU A 56 0.73 8.85 13.06
N LEU A 57 0.26 9.97 12.48
CA LEU A 57 -0.02 11.19 13.25
C LEU A 57 -1.09 10.95 14.31
N VAL A 58 -2.19 10.28 13.96
CA VAL A 58 -3.27 9.97 14.92
C VAL A 58 -2.73 9.19 16.11
N VAL A 59 -1.92 8.16 15.87
CA VAL A 59 -1.33 7.35 16.96
C VAL A 59 -0.40 8.17 17.84
N LEU A 60 0.44 9.03 17.25
CA LEU A 60 1.32 9.94 18.01
C LEU A 60 0.55 10.95 18.86
N PHE A 61 -0.62 11.42 18.42
CA PHE A 61 -1.45 12.37 19.16
C PHE A 61 -2.26 11.72 20.29
N ILE A 62 -2.50 10.41 20.25
CA ILE A 62 -3.27 9.70 21.29
C ILE A 62 -2.44 9.55 22.56
N ASP A 63 -1.20 9.05 22.47
CA ASP A 63 -0.30 8.89 23.62
C ASP A 63 1.15 8.74 23.16
N MET A 64 2.05 9.62 23.65
CA MET A 64 3.48 9.56 23.35
C MET A 64 4.18 8.33 23.94
N SER A 65 3.55 7.60 24.88
CA SER A 65 4.05 6.34 25.42
C SER A 65 3.96 5.18 24.41
N LEU A 66 3.25 5.36 23.29
CA LEU A 66 3.03 4.36 22.23
C LEU A 66 4.21 4.25 21.24
N ALA A 67 5.45 4.56 21.66
CA ALA A 67 6.62 4.48 20.78
C ALA A 67 6.79 3.09 20.13
N MET A 68 6.55 2.02 20.90
CA MET A 68 6.59 0.63 20.39
C MET A 68 5.53 0.35 19.32
N MET A 69 4.39 1.04 19.40
CA MET A 69 3.28 0.89 18.47
C MET A 69 3.57 1.59 17.15
N VAL A 70 4.21 2.76 17.19
CA VAL A 70 4.71 3.44 16.00
C VAL A 70 5.77 2.59 15.29
N VAL A 71 6.68 1.98 16.03
CA VAL A 71 7.67 1.03 15.49
C VAL A 71 6.96 -0.14 14.80
N LEU A 72 5.96 -0.74 15.46
CA LEU A 72 5.17 -1.83 14.88
C LEU A 72 4.46 -1.40 13.60
N MET A 73 3.83 -0.22 13.56
CA MET A 73 3.19 0.31 12.36
C MET A 73 4.18 0.50 11.21
N ILE A 74 5.39 0.98 11.49
CA ILE A 74 6.44 1.17 10.48
C ILE A 74 6.87 -0.19 9.91
N ILE A 75 7.15 -1.17 10.78
CA ILE A 75 7.53 -2.53 10.36
C ILE A 75 6.42 -3.16 9.53
N LEU A 76 5.17 -3.05 9.96
CA LEU A 76 4.03 -3.56 9.20
C LEU A 76 3.87 -2.85 7.86
N GLN A 77 4.03 -1.53 7.81
CA GLN A 77 3.91 -0.79 6.56
C GLN A 77 5.04 -1.12 5.59
N LEU A 78 6.26 -1.41 6.06
CA LEU A 78 7.34 -1.89 5.18
C LEU A 78 6.91 -3.13 4.41
N ILE A 79 6.20 -4.08 5.05
CA ILE A 79 5.71 -5.29 4.37
C ILE A 79 4.45 -5.01 3.55
N TYR A 80 3.47 -4.32 4.13
CA TYR A 80 2.17 -4.13 3.48
C TYR A 80 2.26 -3.22 2.26
N PHE A 81 3.09 -2.18 2.30
CA PHE A 81 3.22 -1.21 1.21
C PHE A 81 3.62 -1.83 -0.13
N PRO A 82 4.71 -2.64 -0.24
CA PRO A 82 5.06 -3.27 -1.50
C PRO A 82 4.03 -4.32 -1.93
N ILE A 83 3.40 -5.05 -1.01
CA ILE A 83 2.32 -6.01 -1.32
C ILE A 83 1.13 -5.29 -1.95
N VAL A 84 0.65 -4.22 -1.30
CA VAL A 84 -0.47 -3.40 -1.74
C VAL A 84 -0.11 -2.69 -3.04
N GLY A 85 1.10 -2.18 -3.17
CA GLY A 85 1.63 -1.58 -4.40
C GLY A 85 1.59 -2.56 -5.57
N ILE A 86 2.03 -3.80 -5.38
CA ILE A 86 1.97 -4.86 -6.42
C ILE A 86 0.51 -5.14 -6.79
N LEU A 87 -0.38 -5.24 -5.80
CA LEU A 87 -1.80 -5.47 -6.03
C LEU A 87 -2.45 -4.31 -6.81
N LEU A 88 -2.16 -3.06 -6.42
CA LEU A 88 -2.62 -1.86 -7.10
C LEU A 88 -2.10 -1.79 -8.54
N LEU A 89 -0.85 -2.19 -8.77
CA LEU A 89 -0.26 -2.26 -10.11
C LEU A 89 -1.04 -3.25 -10.98
N PHE A 90 -1.28 -4.47 -10.50
CA PHE A 90 -2.05 -5.47 -11.24
C PHE A 90 -3.49 -5.03 -11.53
N LEU A 91 -4.17 -4.46 -10.54
CA LEU A 91 -5.54 -3.96 -10.72
C LEU A 91 -5.60 -2.80 -11.71
N SER A 92 -4.62 -1.90 -11.66
CA SER A 92 -4.51 -0.80 -12.62
C SER A 92 -4.35 -1.35 -14.04
N ILE A 93 -3.40 -2.26 -14.25
CA ILE A 93 -3.13 -2.88 -15.56
C ILE A 93 -4.35 -3.65 -16.09
N GLY A 94 -5.06 -4.37 -15.20
CA GLY A 94 -6.25 -5.14 -15.55
C GLY A 94 -7.42 -4.26 -16.04
N SER A 95 -7.38 -2.95 -15.80
CA SER A 95 -8.42 -2.02 -16.25
C SER A 95 -8.35 -1.68 -17.75
N ASP A 96 -7.16 -1.77 -18.36
CA ASP A 96 -6.95 -1.57 -19.80
C ASP A 96 -5.75 -2.40 -20.28
N VAL A 97 -6.06 -3.62 -20.73
CA VAL A 97 -5.07 -4.60 -21.19
C VAL A 97 -4.36 -4.16 -22.47
N ASN A 98 -5.03 -3.38 -23.34
CA ASN A 98 -4.41 -2.90 -24.58
C ASN A 98 -3.36 -1.85 -24.26
N TRP A 99 -3.68 -0.89 -23.38
CA TRP A 99 -2.71 0.10 -22.90
C TRP A 99 -1.48 -0.58 -22.28
N ALA A 100 -1.70 -1.62 -21.47
CA ALA A 100 -0.64 -2.35 -20.80
C ALA A 100 0.32 -3.05 -21.77
N LYS A 101 -0.22 -3.65 -22.83
CA LYS A 101 0.57 -4.31 -23.87
C LYS A 101 1.52 -3.31 -24.56
N ASP A 102 1.01 -2.12 -24.86
CA ASP A 102 1.76 -1.09 -25.57
C ASP A 102 2.75 -0.33 -24.66
N ASN A 103 2.60 -0.42 -23.33
CA ASN A 103 3.39 0.32 -22.35
C ASN A 103 4.09 -0.58 -21.30
N TRP A 104 4.41 -1.83 -21.65
CA TRP A 104 4.96 -2.84 -20.73
C TRP A 104 6.21 -2.36 -19.97
N GLU A 105 7.04 -1.51 -20.58
CA GLU A 105 8.25 -0.94 -19.94
C GLU A 105 7.90 -0.08 -18.72
N LYS A 106 6.79 0.68 -18.78
CA LYS A 106 6.30 1.51 -17.66
C LYS A 106 5.75 0.67 -16.52
N ILE A 107 5.43 -0.60 -16.78
CA ILE A 107 4.94 -1.56 -15.78
C ILE A 107 6.11 -2.31 -15.13
N LEU A 108 7.13 -2.66 -15.92
CA LEU A 108 8.24 -3.49 -15.44
C LEU A 108 9.03 -2.79 -14.32
N LEU A 109 9.33 -1.50 -14.50
CA LEU A 109 10.11 -0.73 -13.52
C LEU A 109 9.46 -0.68 -12.12
N PRO A 110 8.19 -0.23 -11.96
CA PRO A 110 7.56 -0.22 -10.64
C PRO A 110 7.38 -1.63 -10.08
N PHE A 111 7.11 -2.64 -10.92
CA PHE A 111 7.03 -4.02 -10.46
C PHE A 111 8.37 -4.49 -9.86
N ALA A 112 9.47 -4.27 -10.57
CA ALA A 112 10.81 -4.64 -10.10
C ALA A 112 11.18 -3.92 -8.79
N ILE A 113 10.87 -2.63 -8.68
CA ILE A 113 11.12 -1.85 -7.47
C ILE A 113 10.33 -2.42 -6.29
N LEU A 114 9.02 -2.61 -6.44
CA LEU A 114 8.17 -3.12 -5.35
C LEU A 114 8.53 -4.55 -4.96
N PHE A 115 8.88 -5.39 -5.94
CA PHE A 115 9.27 -6.77 -5.69
C PHE A 115 10.63 -6.87 -4.98
N LEU A 116 11.63 -6.09 -5.41
CA LEU A 116 12.94 -6.03 -4.74
C LEU A 116 12.81 -5.45 -3.34
N TRP A 117 11.96 -4.45 -3.15
CA TRP A 117 11.67 -3.89 -1.82
C TRP A 117 11.07 -4.98 -0.92
N LEU A 118 10.01 -5.67 -1.34
CA LEU A 118 9.41 -6.76 -0.56
C LEU A 118 10.42 -7.84 -0.18
N LEU A 119 11.27 -8.25 -1.12
CA LEU A 119 12.33 -9.22 -0.84
C LEU A 119 13.34 -8.69 0.19
N GLY A 120 13.75 -7.44 0.05
CA GLY A 120 14.65 -6.77 1.00
C GLY A 120 14.07 -6.72 2.40
N ASP A 121 12.79 -6.37 2.53
CA ASP A 121 12.10 -6.31 3.82
C ASP A 121 11.99 -7.68 4.47
N ILE A 122 11.60 -8.72 3.71
CA ILE A 122 11.52 -10.10 4.22
C ILE A 122 12.89 -10.57 4.72
N ILE A 123 13.97 -10.30 3.97
CA ILE A 123 15.34 -10.66 4.38
C ILE A 123 15.72 -9.91 5.65
N CYS A 124 15.44 -8.61 5.73
CA CYS A 124 15.73 -7.79 6.89
C CYS A 124 15.01 -8.29 8.14
N ILE A 125 13.73 -8.64 8.02
CA ILE A 125 12.92 -9.16 9.14
C ILE A 125 13.41 -10.53 9.60
N ILE A 126 13.82 -11.42 8.70
CA ILE A 126 14.34 -12.74 9.07
C ILE A 126 15.70 -12.63 9.78
N GLN A 127 16.50 -11.63 9.44
CA GLN A 127 17.85 -11.45 9.98
C GLN A 127 17.90 -10.65 11.30
N CYS A 128 16.83 -9.93 11.64
CA CYS A 128 16.66 -9.21 12.91
C CYS A 128 16.09 -10.12 14.01
#